data_AF-A0A5E4J0I0-F1
#
_entry.id   AF-A0A5E4J0I0-F1
#
_cell.length_a   1.000
_cell.length_b   1.000
_cell.length_c   1.000
_cell.angle_alpha   90.00
_cell.angle_beta   90.00
_cell.angle_gamma   90.00
#
_symmetry.space_group_name_H-M   'P 1'
#
loop_
_entity.id
_entity.type
_entity.pdbx_description
1 polymer ?
#
loop_
_entity_poly.entity_id
_entity_poly.type
_entity_poly.pdbx_seq_one_letter_code
_entity_poly.pdbx_strand_id
1 'polypeptide(L)'
;MIYLIVARDNKFGIGRGSSIPWDNSFDLKLFYDITFPKYVGERSAVIFGYNTFLSMKSPLSNRTNIVMTNKHYDELRNRTDIVCIRNKDELINQFDRYVNIYICGGKQIYELLFNLVNVVYETVFEDDYKCDVFIKDLYLYDKFNNMRVVFSKKVKKNNVSMTFNRYELISNIKPHDEYQYLNLLEDVMINGDERQTRNSITKSSFGGRMCFILRNNVIPVLTT
;
A
#
# COMPACT_ATOMS: atom_id res chain seq x y z
N MET A 1 -0.91 -9.06 4.38
CA MET A 1 -0.15 -8.02 3.63
C MET A 1 -0.10 -6.74 4.46
N ILE A 2 0.99 -5.98 4.40
CA ILE A 2 1.19 -4.76 5.18
C ILE A 2 1.16 -3.54 4.25
N TYR A 3 0.27 -2.61 4.55
CA TYR A 3 0.05 -1.39 3.80
C TYR A 3 0.44 -0.19 4.66
N LEU A 4 0.96 0.85 4.04
CA LEU A 4 1.03 2.18 4.63
C LEU A 4 0.03 3.06 3.91
N ILE A 5 -0.79 3.77 4.66
CA ILE A 5 -1.70 4.78 4.11
C ILE A 5 -1.36 6.14 4.71
N VAL A 6 -1.15 7.12 3.84
CA VAL A 6 -0.75 8.46 4.25
C VAL A 6 -1.31 9.51 3.32
N ALA A 7 -1.66 10.65 3.91
CA ALA A 7 -1.98 11.86 3.19
C ALA A 7 -0.97 12.93 3.60
N ARG A 8 -0.43 13.67 2.62
CA ARG A 8 0.57 14.72 2.85
C ARG A 8 0.33 15.93 1.94
N ASP A 9 0.85 17.06 2.36
CA ASP A 9 0.94 18.25 1.51
C ASP A 9 2.15 18.22 0.55
N ASN A 10 2.32 19.29 -0.23
CA ASN A 10 3.40 19.41 -1.20
C ASN A 10 4.81 19.52 -0.56
N LYS A 11 4.87 19.77 0.75
CA LYS A 11 6.08 19.86 1.56
C LYS A 11 6.33 18.64 2.43
N PHE A 12 5.61 17.53 2.19
CA PHE A 12 5.69 16.29 2.99
C PHE A 12 5.16 16.41 4.41
N GLY A 13 4.33 17.43 4.67
CA GLY A 13 3.66 17.65 5.93
C GLY A 13 2.40 16.79 6.07
N ILE A 14 2.18 16.22 7.25
CA ILE A 14 1.07 15.29 7.54
C ILE A 14 0.14 15.76 8.66
N GLY A 15 0.53 16.79 9.40
CA GLY A 15 -0.15 17.22 10.61
C GLY A 15 0.20 18.64 10.99
N ARG A 16 -0.73 19.30 11.68
CA ARG A 16 -0.56 20.62 12.28
C ARG A 16 -1.30 20.67 13.61
N GLY A 17 -0.63 21.02 14.70
CA GLY A 17 -1.28 21.16 16.01
C GLY A 17 -2.01 19.90 16.48
N SER A 18 -1.42 18.72 16.24
CA SER A 18 -1.98 17.40 16.58
C SER A 18 -3.23 16.97 15.81
N SER A 19 -3.56 17.64 14.69
CA SER A 19 -4.68 17.26 13.82
C SER A 19 -4.29 17.22 12.34
N ILE A 20 -5.19 16.69 11.52
CA ILE A 20 -5.06 16.70 10.06
C ILE A 20 -5.39 18.13 9.57
N PRO A 21 -4.52 18.78 8.79
CA PRO A 21 -4.65 20.20 8.50
C PRO A 21 -5.57 20.51 7.31
N TRP A 22 -6.00 19.50 6.56
CA TRP A 22 -6.99 19.61 5.49
C TRP A 22 -8.33 18.98 5.90
N ASP A 23 -9.42 19.65 5.55
CA ASP A 23 -10.76 19.06 5.58
C ASP A 23 -11.11 18.55 4.18
N ASN A 24 -10.89 17.27 3.93
CA ASN A 24 -11.17 16.64 2.65
C ASN A 24 -11.96 15.33 2.82
N SER A 25 -13.26 15.41 2.59
CA SER A 25 -14.17 14.25 2.70
C SER A 25 -13.91 13.14 1.68
N PHE A 26 -13.28 13.46 0.54
CA PHE A 26 -12.94 12.46 -0.46
C PHE A 26 -11.74 11.60 -0.02
N ASP A 27 -10.66 12.23 0.46
CA ASP A 27 -9.50 11.54 1.02
C ASP A 27 -9.89 10.71 2.25
N LEU A 28 -10.71 11.28 3.14
CA LEU A 28 -11.21 10.55 4.30
C LEU A 28 -12.04 9.32 3.89
N LYS A 29 -12.93 9.47 2.90
CA LYS A 29 -13.69 8.33 2.34
C LYS A 29 -12.75 7.28 1.75
N LEU A 30 -11.74 7.70 0.99
CA LEU A 30 -10.75 6.81 0.39
C LEU A 30 -10.00 6.00 1.46
N PHE A 31 -9.59 6.64 2.56
CA PHE A 31 -8.99 5.98 3.71
C PHE A 31 -9.94 4.92 4.32
N TYR A 32 -11.22 5.27 4.52
CA TYR A 32 -12.21 4.32 5.00
C TYR A 32 -12.37 3.14 4.06
N ASP A 33 -12.55 3.39 2.77
CA ASP A 33 -12.80 2.36 1.76
C ASP A 33 -11.59 1.43 1.60
N ILE A 34 -10.36 1.96 1.63
CA ILE A 34 -9.14 1.16 1.52
C ILE A 34 -8.97 0.25 2.73
N THR A 35 -9.12 0.80 3.94
CA THR A 35 -8.87 0.06 5.18
C THR A 35 -9.99 -0.89 5.58
N PHE A 36 -11.17 -0.78 4.96
CA PHE A 36 -12.33 -1.61 5.27
C PHE A 36 -12.12 -3.08 4.83
N PRO A 37 -12.50 -4.07 5.66
CA PRO A 37 -12.45 -5.48 5.27
C PRO A 37 -13.23 -5.75 3.98
N LYS A 38 -12.66 -6.53 3.06
CA LYS A 38 -13.25 -6.78 1.74
C LYS A 38 -14.25 -7.94 1.74
N TYR A 39 -14.08 -8.89 2.66
CA TYR A 39 -14.93 -10.07 2.76
C TYR A 39 -15.40 -10.32 4.19
N VAL A 40 -16.54 -11.01 4.33
CA VAL A 40 -17.07 -11.41 5.63
C VAL A 40 -16.08 -12.33 6.34
N GLY A 41 -15.75 -11.99 7.60
CA GLY A 41 -14.78 -12.73 8.40
C GLY A 41 -13.32 -12.31 8.19
N GLU A 42 -13.03 -11.42 7.24
CA GLU A 42 -11.68 -10.88 7.08
C GLU A 42 -11.29 -10.02 8.29
N ARG A 43 -10.16 -10.38 8.91
CA ARG A 43 -9.56 -9.60 10.00
C ARG A 43 -8.56 -8.59 9.43
N SER A 44 -8.98 -7.33 9.38
CA SER A 44 -8.11 -6.19 9.08
C SER A 44 -7.72 -5.44 10.34
N ALA A 45 -6.44 -5.05 10.45
CA ALA A 45 -5.93 -4.20 11.52
C ALA A 45 -5.53 -2.82 11.00
N VAL A 46 -5.80 -1.79 11.79
CA VAL A 46 -5.31 -0.42 11.57
C VAL A 46 -4.41 -0.03 12.74
N ILE A 47 -3.21 0.46 12.44
CA ILE A 47 -2.19 0.77 13.44
C ILE A 47 -1.99 2.27 13.52
N PHE A 48 -2.12 2.80 14.74
CA PHE A 48 -1.92 4.21 15.05
C PHE A 48 -0.90 4.42 16.17
N GLY A 49 -0.30 5.60 16.19
CA GLY A 49 0.37 6.13 17.38
C GLY A 49 -0.62 6.81 18.32
N TYR A 50 -0.22 6.99 19.58
CA TYR A 50 -1.06 7.61 20.62
C TYR A 50 -1.74 8.92 20.20
N ASN A 51 -0.96 9.92 19.75
CA ASN A 51 -1.51 11.24 19.36
C ASN A 51 -2.49 11.14 18.18
N THR A 52 -2.18 10.30 17.19
CA THR A 52 -3.05 10.08 16.03
C THR A 52 -4.37 9.47 16.47
N PHE A 53 -4.34 8.47 17.35
CA PHE A 53 -5.54 7.86 17.89
C PHE A 53 -6.38 8.87 18.69
N LEU A 54 -5.76 9.72 19.51
CA LEU A 54 -6.49 10.75 20.26
C LEU A 54 -7.10 11.86 19.38
N SER A 55 -6.54 12.11 18.21
CA SER A 55 -7.11 13.07 17.24
C SER A 55 -8.39 12.54 16.58
N MET A 56 -8.66 11.24 16.68
CA MET A 56 -9.84 10.59 16.10
C MET A 56 -11.04 10.72 17.03
N LYS A 57 -12.25 10.82 16.43
CA LYS A 57 -13.50 10.85 17.20
C LYS A 57 -13.83 9.53 17.88
N SER A 58 -13.52 8.41 17.22
CA SER A 58 -13.77 7.06 17.72
C SER A 58 -12.88 6.04 17.01
N PRO A 59 -12.64 4.86 17.60
CA PRO A 59 -12.03 3.74 16.88
C PRO A 59 -12.82 3.37 15.63
N LEU A 60 -12.12 2.87 14.61
CA LEU A 60 -12.72 2.51 13.34
C LEU A 60 -13.50 1.18 13.46
N SER A 61 -14.79 1.19 13.14
CA SER A 61 -15.63 -0.02 13.18
C SER A 61 -15.15 -1.09 12.20
N ASN A 62 -15.46 -2.36 12.51
CA ASN A 62 -15.12 -3.56 11.72
C ASN A 62 -13.61 -3.80 11.48
N ARG A 63 -12.75 -3.05 12.15
CA ARG A 63 -11.29 -3.21 12.12
C ARG A 63 -10.78 -3.38 13.53
N THR A 64 -9.68 -4.12 13.68
CA THR A 64 -8.95 -4.10 14.94
C THR A 64 -8.11 -2.83 14.98
N ASN A 65 -8.43 -1.94 15.93
CA ASN A 65 -7.68 -0.71 16.13
C ASN A 65 -6.52 -0.98 17.07
N ILE A 66 -5.30 -0.95 16.56
CA ILE A 66 -4.08 -1.16 17.33
C ILE A 66 -3.45 0.19 17.61
N VAL A 67 -3.23 0.51 18.88
CA VAL A 67 -2.57 1.76 19.31
C VAL A 67 -1.24 1.42 19.95
N MET A 68 -0.16 1.84 19.30
CA MET A 68 1.20 1.66 19.80
C MET A 68 1.61 2.85 20.66
N THR A 69 1.95 2.58 21.92
CA THR A 69 2.45 3.57 22.86
C THR A 69 3.19 2.90 24.01
N ASN A 70 4.33 3.46 24.41
CA ASN A 70 5.03 3.04 25.62
C ASN A 70 4.63 3.90 26.82
N LYS A 71 4.75 5.24 26.69
CA LYS A 71 4.50 6.20 27.76
C LYS A 71 3.04 6.19 28.25
N HIS A 72 2.08 6.01 27.34
CA HIS A 72 0.65 6.04 27.65
C HIS A 72 0.00 4.66 27.63
N TYR A 73 0.79 3.59 27.76
CA TYR A 73 0.25 2.24 27.73
C TYR A 73 -0.75 2.00 28.86
N ASP A 74 -0.41 2.40 30.09
CA ASP A 74 -1.26 2.12 31.25
C ASP A 74 -2.59 2.86 31.21
N GLU A 75 -2.66 3.96 30.46
CA GLU A 75 -3.89 4.73 30.18
C GLU A 75 -4.82 3.98 29.21
N LEU A 76 -4.26 3.27 28.23
CA LEU A 76 -5.03 2.65 27.14
C LEU A 76 -5.22 1.13 27.27
N ARG A 77 -4.39 0.44 28.06
CA ARG A 77 -4.35 -1.04 28.12
C ARG A 77 -5.65 -1.71 28.56
N ASN A 78 -6.50 -1.01 29.31
CA ASN A 78 -7.76 -1.55 29.82
C ASN A 78 -8.95 -1.25 28.91
N ARG A 79 -8.75 -0.53 27.80
CA ARG A 79 -9.80 -0.28 26.82
C ARG A 79 -10.12 -1.58 26.06
N THR A 80 -11.41 -1.85 25.87
CA THR A 80 -11.89 -3.06 25.19
C THR A 80 -12.14 -2.85 23.70
N ASP A 81 -12.18 -1.60 23.24
CA ASP A 81 -12.46 -1.20 21.86
C ASP A 81 -11.19 -1.00 21.01
N ILE A 82 -10.01 -1.17 21.62
CA ILE A 82 -8.70 -1.12 20.96
C ILE A 82 -7.78 -2.23 21.50
N VAL A 83 -6.70 -2.51 20.77
CA VAL A 83 -5.56 -3.30 21.25
C VAL A 83 -4.40 -2.34 21.49
N CYS A 84 -3.96 -2.20 22.74
CA CYS A 84 -2.81 -1.37 23.08
C CYS A 84 -1.53 -2.20 23.11
N ILE A 85 -0.46 -1.72 22.46
CA ILE A 85 0.81 -2.44 22.31
C ILE A 85 1.98 -1.53 22.71
N ARG A 86 2.96 -2.06 23.46
CA ARG A 86 4.10 -1.26 23.97
C ARG A 86 5.22 -1.09 22.96
N ASN A 87 5.51 -2.13 22.18
CA ASN A 87 6.71 -2.19 21.35
C ASN A 87 6.51 -2.96 20.04
N LYS A 88 7.48 -2.83 19.14
CA LYS A 88 7.46 -3.39 17.80
C LYS A 88 7.39 -4.92 17.77
N ASP A 89 8.07 -5.60 18.68
CA ASP A 89 8.11 -7.06 18.68
C ASP A 89 6.75 -7.66 19.11
N GLU A 90 6.13 -7.08 20.13
CA GLU A 90 4.77 -7.43 20.54
C GLU A 90 3.76 -7.20 19.41
N LEU A 91 3.93 -6.12 18.64
CA LEU A 91 3.11 -5.84 17.46
C LEU A 91 3.29 -6.91 16.37
N ILE A 92 4.54 -7.23 16.01
CA ILE A 92 4.85 -8.20 14.95
C ILE A 92 4.31 -9.59 15.30
N ASN A 93 4.39 -10.01 16.56
CA ASN A 93 3.85 -11.29 17.02
C ASN A 93 2.33 -11.44 16.82
N GLN A 94 1.61 -10.35 16.55
CA GLN A 94 0.18 -10.39 16.27
C GLN A 94 -0.15 -10.38 14.77
N PHE A 95 0.83 -10.19 13.88
CA PHE A 95 0.58 -9.97 12.45
C PHE A 95 -0.15 -11.14 11.79
N ASP A 96 0.16 -12.37 12.17
CA ASP A 96 -0.46 -13.59 11.61
C ASP A 96 -1.97 -13.70 11.90
N ARG A 97 -2.50 -12.87 12.81
CA ARG A 97 -3.93 -12.81 13.13
C ARG A 97 -4.74 -12.03 12.08
N TYR A 98 -4.07 -11.30 11.19
CA TYR A 98 -4.69 -10.33 10.28
C TYR A 98 -4.34 -10.66 8.83
N VAL A 99 -5.34 -10.55 7.96
CA VAL A 99 -5.15 -10.68 6.51
C VAL A 99 -4.46 -9.42 5.97
N ASN A 100 -4.96 -8.26 6.41
CA ASN A 100 -4.48 -6.95 5.99
C ASN A 100 -4.15 -6.08 7.21
N ILE A 101 -3.01 -5.42 7.16
CA ILE A 101 -2.51 -4.55 8.22
C ILE A 101 -2.23 -3.19 7.61
N TYR A 102 -2.89 -2.14 8.11
CA TYR A 102 -2.75 -0.79 7.61
C TYR A 102 -2.04 0.07 8.65
N ILE A 103 -0.87 0.59 8.30
CA ILE A 103 -0.13 1.56 9.08
C ILE A 103 -0.67 2.94 8.73
N CYS A 104 -1.34 3.59 9.68
CA CYS A 104 -2.15 4.79 9.48
C CYS A 104 -1.56 6.03 10.19
N GLY A 105 -0.30 5.95 10.62
CA GLY A 105 0.46 7.05 11.21
C GLY A 105 0.45 7.08 12.74
N GLY A 106 1.01 8.11 13.39
CA GLY A 106 1.70 9.26 12.80
C GLY A 106 3.18 8.99 12.47
N LYS A 107 3.96 10.07 12.35
CA LYS A 107 5.39 10.07 11.94
C LYS A 107 6.20 8.92 12.53
N GLN A 108 6.22 8.80 13.86
CA GLN A 108 7.02 7.77 14.56
C GLN A 108 6.62 6.34 14.19
N ILE A 109 5.32 6.09 13.99
CA ILE A 109 4.83 4.77 13.58
C ILE A 109 5.20 4.49 12.13
N TYR A 110 5.11 5.49 11.25
CA TYR A 110 5.57 5.34 9.88
C TYR A 110 7.05 5.00 9.84
N GLU A 111 7.92 5.76 10.51
CA GLU A 111 9.37 5.53 10.55
C GLU A 111 9.73 4.15 11.13
N LEU A 112 9.07 3.75 12.21
CA LEU A 112 9.33 2.48 12.90
C LEU A 112 8.98 1.25 12.03
N LEU A 113 7.93 1.36 11.23
CA LEU A 113 7.31 0.22 10.53
C LEU A 113 7.50 0.24 9.01
N PHE A 114 8.04 1.32 8.42
CA PHE A 114 8.19 1.47 6.97
C PHE A 114 8.91 0.28 6.31
N ASN A 115 9.96 -0.24 6.96
CA ASN A 115 10.70 -1.40 6.48
C ASN A 115 9.89 -2.70 6.39
N LEU A 116 8.68 -2.76 6.96
CA LEU A 116 7.77 -3.91 6.86
C LEU A 116 6.70 -3.75 5.75
N VAL A 117 6.51 -2.53 5.23
CA VAL A 117 5.45 -2.19 4.26
C VAL A 117 5.62 -2.89 2.91
N ASN A 118 4.55 -3.49 2.39
CA ASN A 118 4.52 -4.06 1.03
C ASN A 118 4.03 -3.05 0.00
N VAL A 119 3.04 -2.24 0.37
CA VAL A 119 2.29 -1.32 -0.51
C VAL A 119 2.09 0.03 0.18
N VAL A 120 2.29 1.13 -0.53
CA VAL A 120 2.01 2.48 -0.02
C VAL A 120 0.83 3.08 -0.78
N TYR A 121 -0.17 3.55 -0.05
CA TYR A 121 -1.23 4.42 -0.53
C TYR A 121 -0.92 5.85 -0.08
N GLU A 122 -0.75 6.75 -1.03
CA GLU A 122 -0.37 8.13 -0.77
C GLU A 122 -1.38 9.09 -1.41
N THR A 123 -1.97 9.98 -0.62
CA THR A 123 -2.65 11.17 -1.14
C THR A 123 -1.71 12.37 -1.02
N VAL A 124 -1.46 13.06 -2.13
CA VAL A 124 -0.64 14.27 -2.20
C VAL A 124 -1.53 15.46 -2.46
N PHE A 125 -1.69 16.34 -1.49
CA PHE A 125 -2.31 17.65 -1.67
C PHE A 125 -1.31 18.62 -2.29
N GLU A 126 -1.73 19.38 -3.31
CA GLU A 126 -0.82 20.28 -4.06
C GLU A 126 -0.52 21.59 -3.33
N ASP A 127 -1.30 21.95 -2.31
CA ASP A 127 -1.14 23.18 -1.51
C ASP A 127 -0.17 22.99 -0.32
N ASP A 128 0.27 24.09 0.30
CA ASP A 128 1.07 24.12 1.54
C ASP A 128 0.16 24.42 2.74
N TYR A 129 -0.03 23.44 3.62
CA TYR A 129 -0.94 23.53 4.76
C TYR A 129 -0.28 24.04 6.06
N LYS A 130 0.99 24.48 5.99
CA LYS A 130 1.78 24.95 7.14
C LYS A 130 1.87 23.90 8.24
N CYS A 131 2.12 22.65 7.83
CA CYS A 131 2.31 21.53 8.74
C CYS A 131 3.48 21.75 9.71
N ASP A 132 3.44 21.08 10.86
CA ASP A 132 4.54 21.01 11.84
C ASP A 132 5.13 19.59 11.98
N VAL A 133 4.43 18.57 11.46
CA VAL A 133 4.91 17.19 11.39
C VAL A 133 5.15 16.79 9.94
N PHE A 134 6.36 16.30 9.65
CA PHE A 134 6.81 15.96 8.29
C PHE A 134 7.38 14.55 8.20
N ILE A 135 7.18 13.91 7.04
CA ILE A 135 7.63 12.54 6.75
C ILE A 135 8.59 12.44 5.56
N LYS A 136 9.30 13.54 5.25
CA LYS A 136 10.27 13.57 4.12
C LYS A 136 11.31 12.45 4.21
N ASP A 137 11.70 12.07 5.42
CA ASP A 137 12.70 11.03 5.67
C ASP A 137 12.27 9.65 5.15
N LEU A 138 10.96 9.35 5.09
CA LEU A 138 10.45 8.08 4.53
C LEU A 138 10.84 7.88 3.07
N TYR A 139 10.94 8.97 2.30
CA TYR A 139 11.26 8.97 0.89
C TYR A 139 12.77 8.81 0.63
N LEU A 140 13.59 8.87 1.68
CA LEU A 140 15.03 8.64 1.61
C LEU A 140 15.40 7.17 1.82
N TYR A 141 14.46 6.33 2.28
CA TYR A 141 14.71 4.90 2.43
C TYR A 141 14.90 4.26 1.04
N ASP A 142 15.95 3.46 0.89
CA ASP A 142 16.17 2.64 -0.32
C ASP A 142 14.93 1.83 -0.70
N LYS A 143 14.19 1.37 0.32
CA LYS A 143 12.94 0.66 0.12
C LYS A 143 11.91 1.47 -0.67
N PHE A 144 11.74 2.76 -0.39
CA PHE A 144 10.83 3.62 -1.15
C PHE A 144 11.32 3.80 -2.59
N ASN A 145 12.63 3.98 -2.78
CA ASN A 145 13.25 4.08 -4.12
C ASN A 145 13.05 2.81 -4.97
N ASN A 146 12.89 1.65 -4.32
CA ASN A 146 12.59 0.36 -4.96
C ASN A 146 11.09 0.08 -5.10
N MET A 147 10.23 1.06 -4.84
CA MET A 147 8.79 0.97 -5.11
C MET A 147 8.43 1.65 -6.43
N ARG A 148 7.53 1.03 -7.20
CA ARG A 148 6.95 1.61 -8.43
C ARG A 148 5.55 2.12 -8.18
N VAL A 149 5.22 3.25 -8.79
CA VAL A 149 3.83 3.71 -8.91
C VAL A 149 3.09 2.79 -9.86
N VAL A 150 2.12 2.04 -9.34
CA VAL A 150 1.26 1.14 -10.12
C VAL A 150 -0.11 1.72 -10.40
N PHE A 151 -0.48 2.79 -9.68
CA PHE A 151 -1.69 3.57 -9.94
C PHE A 151 -1.45 5.01 -9.53
N SER A 152 -1.92 5.95 -10.35
CA SER A 152 -1.94 7.38 -10.02
C SER A 152 -3.19 8.02 -10.59
N LYS A 153 -3.90 8.80 -9.77
CA LYS A 153 -5.10 9.53 -10.18
C LYS A 153 -5.10 10.93 -9.61
N LYS A 154 -5.08 11.92 -10.48
CA LYS A 154 -5.30 13.31 -10.13
C LYS A 154 -6.79 13.59 -9.94
N VAL A 155 -7.13 14.27 -8.85
CA VAL A 155 -8.50 14.63 -8.46
C VAL A 155 -8.51 16.11 -8.09
N LYS A 156 -9.45 16.86 -8.66
CA LYS A 156 -9.72 18.25 -8.27
C LYS A 156 -11.14 18.35 -7.74
N LYS A 157 -11.31 18.73 -6.47
CA LYS A 157 -12.63 18.88 -5.84
C LYS A 157 -12.60 20.05 -4.85
N ASN A 158 -13.62 20.91 -4.90
CA ASN A 158 -13.74 22.08 -4.02
C ASN A 158 -12.47 22.96 -4.00
N ASN A 159 -11.90 23.24 -5.17
CA ASN A 159 -10.62 23.96 -5.36
C ASN A 159 -9.37 23.29 -4.78
N VAL A 160 -9.49 22.15 -4.12
CA VAL A 160 -8.35 21.35 -3.68
C VAL A 160 -7.93 20.41 -4.81
N SER A 161 -6.67 20.51 -5.22
CA SER A 161 -6.05 19.57 -6.16
C SER A 161 -5.21 18.57 -5.38
N MET A 162 -5.45 17.28 -5.64
CA MET A 162 -4.71 16.20 -5.01
C MET A 162 -4.43 15.08 -6.00
N THR A 163 -3.38 14.32 -5.74
CA THR A 163 -3.03 13.12 -6.50
C THR A 163 -3.01 11.92 -5.56
N PHE A 164 -3.77 10.88 -5.90
CA PHE A 164 -3.76 9.62 -5.18
C PHE A 164 -2.87 8.61 -5.91
N ASN A 165 -1.85 8.09 -5.22
CA ASN A 165 -0.86 7.16 -5.72
C ASN A 165 -0.93 5.83 -4.96
N ARG A 166 -0.66 4.73 -5.68
CA ARG A 166 -0.37 3.42 -5.10
C ARG A 166 1.02 3.00 -5.54
N TYR A 167 1.87 2.69 -4.58
CA TYR A 167 3.21 2.19 -4.80
C TYR A 167 3.31 0.74 -4.35
N GLU A 168 4.07 -0.07 -5.10
CA GLU A 168 4.38 -1.45 -4.73
C GLU A 168 5.86 -1.74 -4.91
N LEU A 169 6.43 -2.57 -4.02
CA LEU A 169 7.79 -3.05 -4.19
C LEU A 169 7.94 -3.82 -5.49
N ILE A 170 9.02 -3.53 -6.23
CA ILE A 170 9.35 -4.21 -7.48
C ILE A 170 9.42 -5.73 -7.28
N SER A 171 9.93 -6.20 -6.13
CA SER A 171 10.02 -7.62 -5.79
C SER A 171 8.68 -8.31 -5.51
N ASN A 172 7.62 -7.55 -5.20
CA ASN A 172 6.26 -8.07 -4.93
C ASN A 172 5.38 -8.10 -6.18
N ILE A 173 5.84 -7.53 -7.30
CA ILE A 173 5.24 -7.81 -8.59
C ILE A 173 5.65 -9.24 -8.92
N LYS A 174 4.84 -10.22 -8.48
CA LYS A 174 4.82 -11.49 -9.19
C LYS A 174 4.44 -11.12 -10.62
N PRO A 175 5.33 -11.31 -11.61
CA PRO A 175 4.92 -11.15 -13.00
C PRO A 175 3.69 -12.02 -13.16
N HIS A 176 2.59 -11.45 -13.65
CA HIS A 176 1.43 -12.26 -14.03
C HIS A 176 1.94 -13.41 -14.91
N ASP A 177 1.41 -14.62 -14.75
CA ASP A 177 1.94 -15.80 -15.45
C ASP A 177 1.96 -15.57 -16.98
N GLU A 178 1.09 -14.71 -17.50
CA GLU A 178 1.04 -14.27 -18.90
C GLU A 178 2.29 -13.55 -19.41
N TYR A 179 3.11 -12.94 -18.55
CA TYR A 179 4.39 -12.37 -19.01
C TYR A 179 5.31 -13.43 -19.60
N GLN A 180 5.14 -14.71 -19.26
CA GLN A 180 5.86 -15.80 -19.94
C GLN A 180 5.53 -15.83 -21.44
N TYR A 181 4.26 -15.58 -21.80
CA TYR A 181 3.82 -15.49 -23.18
C TYR A 181 4.37 -14.23 -23.87
N LEU A 182 4.23 -13.06 -23.23
CA LEU A 182 4.71 -11.79 -23.80
C LEU A 182 6.22 -11.80 -24.03
N ASN A 183 7.00 -12.29 -23.05
CA ASN A 183 8.45 -12.34 -23.14
C ASN A 183 8.91 -13.36 -24.19
N LEU A 184 8.23 -14.52 -24.31
CA LEU A 184 8.56 -15.51 -25.34
C LEU A 184 8.25 -14.96 -26.74
N LEU A 185 7.13 -14.23 -26.88
CA LEU A 185 6.77 -13.58 -28.14
C LEU A 185 7.80 -12.51 -28.53
N GLU A 186 8.19 -11.66 -27.58
CA GLU A 186 9.23 -10.64 -27.77
C GLU A 186 10.57 -11.27 -28.19
N ASP A 187 10.99 -12.34 -27.51
CA ASP A 187 12.22 -13.07 -27.87
C ASP A 187 12.17 -13.63 -29.29
N VAL A 188 11.06 -14.26 -29.71
CA VAL A 188 10.91 -14.75 -31.08
C VAL A 188 10.91 -13.60 -32.10
N MET A 189 10.33 -12.44 -31.76
CA MET A 189 10.32 -11.29 -32.67
C MET A 189 11.72 -10.68 -32.85
N ILE A 190 12.49 -10.57 -31.77
CA ILE A 190 13.81 -9.93 -31.77
C ILE A 190 14.89 -10.91 -32.24
N ASN A 191 14.95 -12.09 -31.62
CA ASN A 191 16.05 -13.05 -31.76
C ASN A 191 15.68 -14.29 -32.62
N GLY A 192 14.43 -14.45 -33.02
CA GLY A 192 13.99 -15.64 -33.76
C GLY A 192 14.58 -15.74 -35.17
N ASP A 193 14.92 -16.96 -35.56
CA ASP A 193 15.39 -17.30 -36.91
C ASP A 193 14.27 -17.10 -37.92
N GLU A 194 14.53 -16.26 -38.92
CA GLU A 194 13.64 -16.03 -40.04
C GLU A 194 13.82 -17.11 -41.10
N ARG A 195 12.73 -17.80 -41.45
CA ARG A 195 12.75 -18.90 -42.42
C ARG A 195 11.56 -18.80 -43.37
N GLN A 196 11.81 -19.09 -44.64
CA GLN A 196 10.74 -19.26 -45.62
C GLN A 196 10.06 -20.61 -45.39
N THR A 197 8.75 -20.58 -45.12
CA THR A 197 7.91 -21.78 -45.05
C THR A 197 7.11 -21.96 -46.34
N ARG A 198 6.29 -23.01 -46.41
CA ARG A 198 5.43 -23.29 -47.56
C ARG A 198 4.51 -22.12 -47.93
N ASN A 199 4.07 -21.33 -46.94
CA ASN A 199 3.02 -20.33 -47.14
C ASN A 199 3.43 -18.90 -46.78
N SER A 200 4.50 -18.71 -46.01
CA SER A 200 4.94 -17.37 -45.57
C SER A 200 6.37 -17.39 -45.02
N ILE A 201 6.94 -16.21 -44.82
CA ILE A 201 8.12 -16.02 -43.98
C ILE A 201 7.68 -16.06 -42.52
N THR A 202 8.39 -16.81 -41.69
CA THR A 202 8.11 -16.93 -40.25
C THR A 202 9.38 -16.76 -39.43
N LYS A 203 9.29 -16.06 -38.30
CA LYS A 203 10.30 -16.10 -37.24
C LYS A 203 9.99 -17.20 -36.23
N SER A 204 11.02 -17.92 -35.79
CA SER A 204 10.86 -19.02 -34.84
C SER A 204 12.08 -19.16 -33.93
N SER A 205 11.88 -19.67 -32.72
CA SER A 205 12.96 -20.13 -31.83
C SER A 205 12.71 -21.58 -31.43
N PHE A 206 13.74 -22.26 -30.89
CA PHE A 206 13.64 -23.65 -30.44
C PHE A 206 13.68 -23.73 -28.91
N GLY A 207 12.77 -24.51 -28.31
CA GLY A 207 12.82 -24.86 -26.88
C GLY A 207 12.11 -23.90 -25.92
N GLY A 208 11.16 -23.08 -26.37
CA GLY A 208 10.36 -22.23 -25.49
C GLY A 208 9.47 -23.02 -24.52
N ARG A 209 9.33 -22.55 -23.28
CA ARG A 209 8.48 -23.17 -22.24
C ARG A 209 7.72 -22.10 -21.46
N MET A 210 6.45 -22.37 -21.17
CA MET A 210 5.61 -21.59 -20.25
C MET A 210 4.94 -22.53 -19.23
N CYS A 211 4.67 -22.03 -18.03
CA CYS A 211 4.03 -22.79 -16.94
C CYS A 211 3.00 -21.91 -16.23
N PHE A 212 1.77 -22.37 -16.16
CA PHE A 212 0.65 -21.61 -15.58
C PHE A 212 0.10 -22.29 -14.33
N ILE A 213 -0.30 -21.51 -13.34
CA ILE A 213 -0.93 -22.02 -12.13
C ILE A 213 -2.42 -22.29 -12.39
N LEU A 214 -2.86 -23.54 -12.16
CA LEU A 214 -4.28 -23.96 -12.29
C LEU A 214 -5.00 -24.14 -10.94
N ARG A 215 -4.40 -23.67 -9.84
CA ARG A 215 -5.00 -23.78 -8.50
C ARG A 215 -6.19 -22.83 -8.36
N ASN A 216 -7.11 -23.13 -7.44
CA ASN A 216 -8.23 -22.26 -7.06
C ASN A 216 -9.15 -21.85 -8.23
N ASN A 217 -9.46 -22.78 -9.14
CA ASN A 217 -10.32 -22.57 -10.32
C ASN A 217 -9.83 -21.45 -11.26
N VAL A 218 -8.53 -21.17 -11.27
CA VAL A 218 -7.92 -20.23 -12.22
C VAL A 218 -7.77 -20.92 -13.58
N ILE A 219 -8.22 -20.25 -14.64
CA ILE A 219 -8.03 -20.66 -16.04
C ILE A 219 -7.10 -19.63 -16.70
N PRO A 220 -5.95 -20.03 -17.27
CA PRO A 220 -4.99 -19.12 -17.90
C PRO A 220 -5.44 -18.77 -19.32
N VAL A 221 -6.56 -18.05 -19.41
CA VAL A 221 -6.99 -17.42 -20.66
C VAL A 221 -6.12 -16.18 -20.83
N LEU A 222 -5.38 -16.11 -21.95
CA LEU A 222 -4.59 -14.93 -22.28
C LEU A 222 -5.52 -13.72 -22.41
N THR A 223 -5.16 -12.63 -21.74
CA THR A 223 -5.92 -11.39 -21.70
C THR A 223 -5.21 -10.23 -22.36
N THR A 224 -3.88 -10.35 -22.49
CA THR A 224 -2.86 -9.39 -22.95
C THR A 224 -3.25 -7.94 -22.79
#